data_AF-A0A3D4BIP1-F1
#
_entry.id   AF-A0A3D4BIP1-F1
#
_cell.length_a   1.000
_cell.length_b   1.000
_cell.length_c   1.000
_cell.angle_alpha   90.00
_cell.angle_beta   90.00
_cell.angle_gamma   90.00
#
_symmetry.space_group_name_H-M   'P 1'
#
loop_
_entity.id
_entity.type
_entity.pdbx_description
1 polymer ?
#
loop_
_entity_poly.entity_id
_entity_poly.type
_entity_poly.pdbx_seq_one_letter_code
_entity_poly.pdbx_strand_id
1 'polypeptide(L)'
;MIGNDIVDLALAKNPSNWKRKGYLDKIFTVSEQLLIQKSTNQELAIWNLWSRKEAVYKIILQKGGNRGYYPTKIECLDLNLENGIVQFEKQIFHTKTIVTGDSVYSIAVENVSDIQNVKTLENSHLLFKVDGIPFISINNEVKNASKTHHGNFERIVYLDA
;
A
#
# COMPACT_ATOMS: atom_id res chain seq x y z
N MET A 1 -7.07 4.91 10.47
CA MET A 1 -7.17 3.54 9.88
C MET A 1 -5.81 3.13 9.34
N ILE A 2 -5.62 1.86 8.93
CA ILE A 2 -4.33 1.38 8.46
C ILE A 2 -4.45 0.58 7.17
N GLY A 3 -3.55 0.87 6.23
CA GLY A 3 -3.40 0.17 4.97
C GLY A 3 -2.03 -0.48 4.88
N ASN A 4 -1.92 -1.61 4.20
CA ASN A 4 -0.62 -2.12 3.78
C ASN A 4 -0.67 -2.76 2.40
N ASP A 5 0.47 -2.81 1.73
CA ASP A 5 0.62 -3.60 0.52
C ASP A 5 2.04 -4.12 0.36
N ILE A 6 2.18 -5.31 -0.23
CA ILE A 6 3.48 -5.95 -0.47
C ILE A 6 3.55 -6.43 -1.92
N VAL A 7 4.68 -6.15 -2.56
CA VAL A 7 4.98 -6.60 -3.91
C VAL A 7 6.19 -7.53 -3.82
N ASP A 8 5.96 -8.83 -3.96
CA ASP A 8 6.99 -9.83 -4.32
C ASP A 8 7.64 -9.44 -5.66
N LEU A 9 8.92 -9.04 -5.63
CA LEU A 9 9.68 -8.60 -6.81
C LEU A 9 10.06 -9.75 -7.74
N ALA A 10 10.14 -10.99 -7.26
CA ALA A 10 10.42 -12.14 -8.12
C ALA A 10 9.17 -12.48 -8.95
N LEU A 11 8.00 -12.51 -8.31
CA LEU A 11 6.73 -12.68 -9.01
C LEU A 11 6.42 -11.47 -9.90
N ALA A 12 6.68 -10.26 -9.41
CA ALA A 12 6.48 -9.03 -10.16
C ALA A 12 7.49 -8.82 -11.30
N LYS A 13 8.40 -9.76 -11.59
CA LYS A 13 9.18 -9.75 -12.83
C LYS A 13 8.52 -10.55 -13.96
N ASN A 14 7.53 -11.39 -13.67
CA ASN A 14 7.04 -12.40 -14.60
C ASN A 14 5.52 -12.60 -14.43
N PRO A 15 4.61 -12.08 -15.29
CA PRO A 15 4.78 -11.44 -16.60
C PRO A 15 4.59 -9.91 -16.56
N SER A 16 5.03 -9.21 -15.50
CA SER A 16 4.72 -7.80 -15.25
C SER A 16 5.19 -6.88 -16.37
N ASN A 17 4.30 -6.70 -17.33
CA ASN A 17 4.61 -6.03 -18.58
C ASN A 17 4.40 -4.52 -18.39
N TRP A 18 5.02 -3.94 -17.36
CA TRP A 18 4.92 -2.51 -17.09
C TRP A 18 5.49 -1.68 -18.26
N LYS A 19 6.34 -2.30 -19.07
CA LYS A 19 6.88 -1.77 -20.33
C LYS A 19 5.87 -1.79 -21.49
N ARG A 20 4.69 -2.41 -21.32
CA ARG A 20 3.65 -2.43 -22.35
C ARG A 20 3.09 -1.02 -22.53
N LYS A 21 2.89 -0.63 -23.80
CA LYS A 21 2.25 0.64 -24.15
C LYS A 21 0.94 0.84 -23.39
N GLY A 22 0.81 2.00 -22.75
CA GLY A 22 -0.36 2.40 -21.98
C GLY A 22 -0.52 1.72 -20.61
N TYR A 23 0.49 0.99 -20.11
CA TYR A 23 0.46 0.50 -18.73
C TYR A 23 0.57 1.66 -17.74
N LEU A 24 1.59 2.52 -17.90
CA LEU A 24 1.83 3.63 -16.99
C LEU A 24 0.66 4.63 -16.99
N ASP A 25 0.10 4.94 -18.17
CA ASP A 25 -1.04 5.85 -18.30
C ASP A 25 -2.30 5.42 -17.55
N LYS A 26 -2.46 4.11 -17.34
CA LYS A 26 -3.62 3.54 -16.63
C LYS A 26 -3.46 3.60 -15.12
N ILE A 27 -2.23 3.67 -14.62
CA ILE A 27 -1.89 3.43 -13.21
C ILE A 27 -1.35 4.70 -12.54
N PHE A 28 -0.55 5.47 -13.26
CA PHE A 28 0.22 6.59 -12.74
C PHE A 28 -0.22 7.91 -13.36
N THR A 29 -0.31 8.94 -12.53
CA THR A 29 -0.52 10.32 -12.97
C THR A 29 0.69 10.81 -13.77
N VAL A 30 0.54 11.92 -14.49
CA VAL A 30 1.66 12.54 -15.23
C VAL A 30 2.82 12.89 -14.29
N SER A 31 2.51 13.38 -13.08
CA SER A 31 3.51 13.69 -12.05
C SER A 31 4.31 12.44 -11.65
N GLU A 32 3.63 11.33 -11.40
CA GLU A 32 4.25 10.05 -11.04
C GLU A 32 5.06 9.45 -12.18
N GLN A 33 4.58 9.56 -13.43
CA GLN A 33 5.35 9.13 -14.59
C GLN A 33 6.66 9.91 -14.73
N LEU A 34 6.66 11.22 -14.43
CA LEU A 34 7.89 12.03 -14.40
C LEU A 34 8.84 11.58 -13.28
N LEU A 35 8.31 11.20 -12.11
CA LEU A 35 9.10 10.63 -11.02
C LEU A 35 9.74 9.29 -11.44
N ILE A 36 8.96 8.40 -12.04
CA ILE A 36 9.45 7.11 -12.57
C ILE A 36 10.55 7.35 -13.60
N GLN A 37 10.33 8.24 -14.57
CA GLN A 37 11.28 8.52 -15.65
C GLN A 37 12.63 9.04 -15.11
N LYS A 38 12.59 9.89 -14.08
CA LYS A 38 13.80 10.48 -13.46
C LYS A 38 14.51 9.53 -12.49
N SER A 39 13.88 8.43 -12.09
CA SER A 39 14.45 7.49 -11.15
C SER A 39 15.62 6.70 -11.76
N THR A 40 16.62 6.37 -10.93
CA THR A 40 17.74 5.51 -11.33
C THR A 40 17.32 4.07 -11.56
N ASN A 41 16.27 3.63 -10.86
CA ASN A 41 15.67 2.30 -11.00
C ASN A 41 14.15 2.44 -11.20
N GLN A 42 13.73 2.45 -12.46
CA GLN A 42 12.31 2.62 -12.85
C GLN A 42 11.41 1.51 -12.35
N GLU A 43 11.91 0.26 -12.35
CA GLU A 43 11.13 -0.88 -11.87
C GLU A 43 10.85 -0.76 -10.37
N LEU A 44 11.87 -0.42 -9.58
CA LEU A 44 11.69 -0.16 -8.15
C LEU A 44 10.76 1.03 -7.90
N ALA A 45 10.88 2.10 -8.70
CA ALA A 45 10.00 3.26 -8.59
C ALA A 45 8.54 2.88 -8.84
N ILE A 46 8.26 2.08 -9.87
CA ILE A 46 6.92 1.58 -10.19
C ILE A 46 6.34 0.80 -9.01
N TRP A 47 7.10 -0.13 -8.43
CA TRP A 47 6.61 -0.97 -7.34
C TRP A 47 6.49 -0.23 -6.01
N ASN A 48 7.34 0.76 -5.76
CA ASN A 48 7.20 1.69 -4.63
C ASN A 48 5.91 2.51 -4.72
N LEU A 49 5.67 3.17 -5.86
CA LEU A 49 4.46 3.97 -6.05
C LEU A 49 3.19 3.10 -6.02
N TRP A 50 3.24 1.91 -6.65
CA TRP A 50 2.11 0.99 -6.67
C TRP A 50 1.72 0.50 -5.27
N SER A 51 2.68 -0.01 -4.49
CA SER A 51 2.42 -0.50 -3.13
C SER A 51 1.88 0.60 -2.20
N ARG A 52 2.36 1.85 -2.33
CA ARG A 52 1.81 3.01 -1.61
C ARG A 52 0.36 3.30 -1.98
N LYS A 53 0.01 3.27 -3.27
CA LYS A 53 -1.36 3.48 -3.73
C LYS A 53 -2.31 2.42 -3.19
N GLU A 54 -1.93 1.14 -3.27
CA GLU A 54 -2.74 0.02 -2.79
C GLU A 54 -2.91 0.05 -1.26
N ALA A 55 -1.88 0.45 -0.51
CA ALA A 55 -2.00 0.66 0.92
C ALA A 55 -3.04 1.75 1.24
N VAL A 56 -3.01 2.90 0.55
CA VAL A 56 -4.03 3.96 0.72
C VAL A 56 -5.41 3.50 0.26
N TYR A 57 -5.52 2.73 -0.83
CA TYR A 57 -6.77 2.18 -1.31
C TYR A 57 -7.48 1.33 -0.25
N LYS A 58 -6.73 0.52 0.51
CA LYS A 58 -7.31 -0.26 1.61
C LYS A 58 -7.87 0.60 2.73
N ILE A 59 -7.25 1.74 3.04
CA ILE A 59 -7.82 2.72 3.99
C ILE A 59 -9.12 3.30 3.42
N ILE A 60 -9.15 3.68 2.15
CA ILE A 60 -10.34 4.22 1.49
C ILE A 60 -11.51 3.23 1.60
N LEU A 61 -11.26 1.93 1.36
CA LEU A 61 -12.28 0.89 1.51
C LEU A 61 -12.73 0.71 2.97
N GLN A 62 -11.80 0.74 3.94
CA GLN A 62 -12.13 0.67 5.37
C GLN A 62 -13.01 1.85 5.82
N LYS A 63 -12.85 3.03 5.20
CA LYS A 63 -13.68 4.23 5.46
C LYS A 63 -15.07 4.19 4.81
N GLY A 64 -15.46 3.07 4.20
CA GLY A 64 -16.72 2.95 3.47
C GLY A 64 -16.66 3.49 2.04
N GLY A 65 -15.47 3.69 1.48
CA GLY A 65 -15.29 4.03 0.08
C GLY A 65 -15.79 2.91 -0.84
N ASN A 66 -16.34 3.30 -1.99
CA ASN A 66 -16.85 2.33 -2.97
C ASN A 66 -15.71 1.51 -3.57
N ARG A 67 -15.99 0.23 -3.88
CA ARG A 67 -15.07 -0.59 -4.67
C ARG A 67 -15.01 -0.04 -6.10
N GLY A 68 -13.81 0.13 -6.63
CA GLY A 68 -13.61 0.65 -7.98
C GLY A 68 -12.14 0.79 -8.37
N TYR A 69 -11.91 1.11 -9.64
CA TYR A 69 -10.58 1.29 -10.21
C TYR A 69 -10.06 2.72 -9.96
N TYR A 70 -9.23 2.90 -8.93
CA TYR A 70 -8.72 4.20 -8.46
C TYR A 70 -7.22 4.52 -8.69
N PRO A 71 -6.41 3.78 -9.48
CA PRO A 71 -4.97 4.05 -9.57
C PRO A 71 -4.59 5.51 -9.87
N THR A 72 -5.28 6.19 -10.79
CA THR A 72 -4.99 7.60 -11.11
C THR A 72 -5.73 8.61 -10.23
N LYS A 73 -6.59 8.15 -9.32
CA LYS A 73 -7.24 8.99 -8.30
C LYS A 73 -6.43 9.12 -7.01
N ILE A 74 -5.55 8.15 -6.76
CA ILE A 74 -4.64 8.10 -5.62
C ILE A 74 -3.26 8.50 -6.15
N GLU A 75 -2.73 9.64 -5.74
CA GLU A 75 -1.47 10.20 -6.26
C GLU A 75 -0.39 10.20 -5.18
N CYS A 76 0.76 9.61 -5.48
CA CYS A 76 1.97 9.76 -4.69
C CYS A 76 2.62 11.10 -5.04
N LEU A 77 2.88 11.93 -4.03
CA LEU A 77 3.44 13.28 -4.22
C LEU A 77 4.97 13.30 -4.31
N ASP A 78 5.61 12.16 -4.05
CA ASP A 78 7.06 12.00 -4.03
C ASP A 78 7.47 10.57 -4.41
N LEU A 79 8.78 10.37 -4.60
CA LEU A 79 9.41 9.07 -4.78
C LEU A 79 10.48 8.81 -3.69
N ASN A 80 10.17 9.14 -2.44
CA ASN A 80 11.03 8.77 -1.33
C ASN A 80 10.93 7.25 -1.07
N LEU A 81 12.08 6.61 -0.87
CA LEU A 81 12.16 5.17 -0.70
C LEU A 81 11.67 4.67 0.67
N GLU A 82 11.68 5.52 1.70
CA GLU A 82 11.30 5.15 3.05
C GLU A 82 10.00 5.82 3.50
N ASN A 83 9.89 7.14 3.46
CA ASN A 83 8.72 7.85 3.98
C ASN A 83 8.12 8.73 2.90
N GLY A 84 6.81 8.63 2.67
CA GLY A 84 6.19 9.34 1.56
C GLY A 84 4.77 9.81 1.85
N ILE A 85 4.31 10.75 1.03
CA ILE A 85 2.98 11.35 1.08
C ILE A 85 2.15 10.87 -0.11
N VAL A 86 0.91 10.47 0.16
CA VAL A 86 -0.05 10.06 -0.86
C VAL A 86 -1.33 10.85 -0.67
N GLN A 87 -1.90 11.34 -1.75
CA GLN A 87 -3.13 12.13 -1.77
C GLN A 87 -4.26 11.34 -2.44
N PHE A 88 -5.45 11.40 -1.86
CA PHE A 88 -6.68 10.99 -2.51
C PHE A 88 -7.73 12.06 -2.26
N GLU A 89 -8.29 12.61 -3.34
CA GLU A 89 -9.15 13.80 -3.30
C GLU A 89 -8.46 14.98 -2.58
N LYS A 90 -8.95 15.37 -1.40
CA LYS A 90 -8.38 16.44 -0.55
C LYS A 90 -7.72 15.89 0.72
N GLN A 91 -7.66 14.58 0.88
CA GLN A 91 -7.09 13.93 2.05
C GLN A 91 -5.64 13.50 1.78
N ILE A 92 -4.79 13.71 2.79
CA ILE A 92 -3.40 13.28 2.80
C ILE A 92 -3.24 12.03 3.66
N PHE A 93 -2.40 11.12 3.20
CA PHE A 93 -1.99 9.90 3.88
C PHE A 93 -0.46 9.85 3.95
N HIS A 94 0.04 9.30 5.04
CA HIS A 94 1.46 9.10 5.28
C HIS A 94 1.80 7.63 5.07
N THR A 95 2.90 7.39 4.37
CA THR A 95 3.35 6.04 4.04
C THR A 95 4.75 5.79 4.56
N LYS A 96 5.01 4.56 4.98
CA LYS A 96 6.34 4.05 5.25
C LYS A 96 6.58 2.81 4.40
N THR A 97 7.72 2.76 3.72
CA THR A 97 8.09 1.73 2.76
C THR A 97 9.39 1.06 3.18
N ILE A 98 9.42 -0.27 3.08
CA ILE A 98 10.59 -1.10 3.30
C ILE A 98 10.88 -1.80 1.97
N VAL A 99 12.08 -1.56 1.45
CA VAL A 99 12.57 -2.18 0.21
C VAL A 99 13.62 -3.22 0.57
N THR A 100 13.45 -4.44 0.09
CA THR A 100 14.45 -5.52 0.17
C THR A 100 14.82 -5.98 -1.24
N GLY A 101 15.76 -6.92 -1.36
CA GLY A 101 16.08 -7.54 -2.65
C GLY A 101 14.89 -8.29 -3.28
N ASP A 102 13.94 -8.71 -2.44
CA ASP A 102 12.86 -9.62 -2.82
C ASP A 102 11.47 -8.97 -2.78
N SER A 103 11.31 -7.83 -2.11
CA SER A 103 10.00 -7.22 -1.93
C SER A 103 10.03 -5.69 -1.80
N VAL A 104 8.89 -5.07 -2.13
CA VAL A 104 8.56 -3.70 -1.75
C VAL A 104 7.31 -3.73 -0.88
N TYR A 105 7.44 -3.32 0.38
CA TYR A 105 6.37 -3.34 1.36
C TYR A 105 6.05 -1.93 1.84
N SER A 106 4.80 -1.48 1.69
CA SER A 106 4.36 -0.18 2.16
C SER A 106 3.23 -0.31 3.17
N ILE A 107 3.26 0.53 4.20
CA ILE A 107 2.13 0.80 5.09
C ILE A 107 1.65 2.23 4.84
N ALA A 108 0.36 2.46 5.06
CA ALA A 108 -0.28 3.77 5.00
C ALA A 108 -1.05 4.04 6.29
N VAL A 109 -1.04 5.29 6.74
CA VAL A 109 -1.82 5.80 7.88
C VAL A 109 -2.34 7.20 7.59
N GLU A 110 -3.37 7.63 8.32
CA GLU A 110 -3.94 8.98 8.20
C GLU A 110 -3.16 10.00 9.03
N ASN A 111 -2.74 9.64 10.24
CA ASN A 111 -1.88 10.48 11.07
C ASN A 111 -0.45 9.93 11.07
N VAL A 112 0.55 10.78 10.82
CA VAL A 112 1.95 10.36 10.79
C VAL A 112 2.40 9.71 12.11
N SER A 113 1.84 10.12 13.24
CA SER A 113 2.11 9.52 14.55
C SER A 113 1.69 8.06 14.65
N ASP A 114 0.72 7.62 13.85
CA ASP A 114 0.23 6.24 13.90
C ASP A 114 1.26 5.23 13.37
N ILE A 115 2.26 5.68 12.59
CA ILE A 115 3.35 4.83 12.07
C ILE A 115 4.07 4.10 13.21
N GLN A 116 4.27 4.76 14.36
CA GLN A 116 4.98 4.17 15.50
C GLN A 116 4.15 3.15 16.29
N ASN A 117 2.82 3.17 16.08
CA ASN A 117 1.86 2.29 16.75
C ASN A 117 1.49 1.07 15.89
N VAL A 118 2.08 0.94 14.71
CA VAL A 118 1.82 -0.19 13.82
C VAL A 118 2.44 -1.46 14.41
N LYS A 119 1.61 -2.48 14.59
CA LYS A 119 2.02 -3.84 14.98
C LYS A 119 1.75 -4.81 13.85
N THR A 120 2.59 -5.85 13.77
CA THR A 120 2.40 -6.97 12.85
C THR A 120 1.78 -8.14 13.62
N LEU A 121 0.82 -8.81 12.99
CA LEU A 121 0.21 -10.01 13.52
C LEU A 121 0.80 -11.23 12.78
N GLU A 122 1.50 -12.09 13.51
CA GLU A 122 2.16 -13.28 12.96
C GLU A 122 1.17 -14.43 12.66
N ASN A 123 0.03 -14.49 13.36
CA ASN A 123 -0.95 -15.56 13.18
C ASN A 123 -2.34 -15.01 12.83
N SER A 124 -2.88 -15.50 11.72
CA SER A 124 -4.18 -15.08 11.18
C SER A 124 -5.41 -15.60 11.94
N HIS A 125 -5.28 -16.44 12.98
CA HIS A 125 -6.43 -16.92 13.78
C HIS A 125 -7.24 -15.80 14.42
N LEU A 126 -6.62 -14.65 14.72
CA LEU A 126 -7.29 -13.50 15.32
C LEU A 126 -7.97 -12.61 14.27
N LEU A 127 -7.76 -12.88 12.99
CA LEU A 127 -8.27 -12.11 11.86
C LEU A 127 -9.67 -12.59 11.46
N PHE A 128 -10.60 -11.66 11.31
CA PHE A 128 -11.91 -11.90 10.71
C PHE A 128 -12.25 -10.79 9.72
N LYS A 129 -13.32 -10.96 8.94
CA LYS A 129 -13.77 -9.97 7.95
C LYS A 129 -15.23 -9.62 8.13
N VAL A 130 -15.53 -8.33 7.99
CA VAL A 130 -16.90 -7.81 7.87
C VAL A 130 -16.97 -7.09 6.52
N ASP A 131 -17.86 -7.53 5.63
CA ASP A 131 -18.00 -7.00 4.26
C ASP A 131 -16.70 -6.94 3.43
N GLY A 132 -15.79 -7.88 3.71
CA GLY A 132 -14.47 -7.98 3.08
C GLY A 132 -13.38 -7.10 3.72
N ILE A 133 -13.73 -6.28 4.70
CA ILE A 133 -12.80 -5.45 5.47
C ILE A 133 -12.19 -6.26 6.63
N PRO A 134 -10.86 -6.33 6.76
CA PRO A 134 -10.20 -7.10 7.81
C PRO A 134 -10.22 -6.39 9.18
N PHE A 135 -10.52 -7.17 10.22
CA PHE A 135 -10.47 -6.80 11.62
C PHE A 135 -9.73 -7.86 12.41
N ILE A 136 -9.23 -7.48 13.59
CA ILE A 136 -8.68 -8.42 14.56
C ILE A 136 -9.42 -8.32 15.89
N SER A 137 -9.50 -9.44 16.61
CA SER A 137 -9.97 -9.45 18.00
C SER A 137 -8.81 -9.79 18.93
N ILE A 138 -8.40 -8.82 19.75
CA ILE A 138 -7.32 -8.98 20.75
C ILE A 138 -7.82 -8.42 22.07
N ASN A 139 -7.66 -9.15 23.17
CA ASN A 139 -8.08 -8.74 24.51
C ASN A 139 -9.55 -8.29 24.59
N ASN A 140 -10.45 -8.98 23.88
CA ASN A 140 -11.87 -8.64 23.72
C ASN A 140 -12.15 -7.28 23.04
N GLU A 141 -11.14 -6.65 22.44
CA GLU A 141 -11.30 -5.46 21.61
C GLU A 141 -11.24 -5.82 20.12
N VAL A 142 -12.09 -5.16 19.33
CA VAL A 142 -12.05 -5.25 17.87
C VAL A 142 -11.25 -4.07 17.34
N LYS A 143 -10.13 -4.36 16.67
CA LYS A 143 -9.28 -3.35 16.02
C LYS A 143 -9.32 -3.50 14.50
N ASN A 144 -9.24 -2.37 13.79
CA ASN A 144 -9.05 -2.37 12.34
C ASN A 144 -7.70 -3.00 11.99
N ALA A 145 -7.69 -3.84 10.97
CA ALA A 145 -6.47 -4.43 10.46
C ALA A 145 -6.35 -4.21 8.94
N SER A 146 -5.13 -4.40 8.43
CA SER A 146 -4.86 -4.50 7.00
C SER A 146 -4.11 -5.78 6.73
N LYS A 147 -4.54 -6.50 5.70
CA LYS A 147 -3.87 -7.71 5.22
C LYS A 147 -3.41 -7.51 3.79
N THR A 148 -2.20 -7.92 3.49
CA THR A 148 -1.69 -8.05 2.12
C THR A 148 -1.04 -9.41 1.92
N HIS A 149 -1.10 -9.91 0.68
CA HIS A 149 -0.47 -11.14 0.25
C HIS A 149 -0.09 -11.01 -1.23
N HIS A 150 1.18 -11.26 -1.57
CA HIS A 150 1.66 -11.32 -2.95
C HIS A 150 2.82 -12.31 -3.03
N GLY A 151 2.75 -13.26 -3.95
CA GLY A 151 3.77 -14.31 -4.10
C GLY A 151 4.05 -15.03 -2.78
N ASN A 152 5.29 -14.98 -2.33
CA ASN A 152 5.74 -15.65 -1.10
C ASN A 152 5.54 -14.81 0.18
N PHE A 153 4.96 -13.62 0.06
CA PHE A 153 4.87 -12.68 1.17
C PHE A 153 3.42 -12.48 1.64
N GLU A 154 3.22 -12.58 2.94
CA GLU A 154 2.00 -12.19 3.64
C GLU A 154 2.34 -11.25 4.79
N ARG A 155 1.54 -10.19 4.97
CA ARG A 155 1.65 -9.29 6.12
C ARG A 155 0.27 -8.88 6.61
N ILE A 156 0.05 -8.99 7.91
CA ILE A 156 -1.13 -8.47 8.60
C ILE A 156 -0.66 -7.41 9.59
N VAL A 157 -1.25 -6.22 9.53
CA VAL A 157 -0.93 -5.12 10.44
C VAL A 157 -2.17 -4.52 11.07
N TYR A 158 -2.00 -3.94 12.26
CA TYR A 158 -3.03 -3.20 12.97
C TYR A 158 -2.40 -2.03 13.75
N LEU A 159 -3.24 -1.12 14.25
CA LEU A 159 -2.81 -0.04 15.13
C LEU A 159 -3.02 -0.45 16.59
N ASP A 160 -1.96 -0.36 17.38
CA ASP A 160 -1.98 -0.57 18.82
C ASP A 160 -1.86 0.77 19.54
N ALA A 161 -2.92 1.55 19.45
CA ALA A 161 -3.15 2.79 20.18
C ALA A 161 -4.17 2.57 21.30
#